data_AF-A0A1M6T1I7-F1
#
_entry.id   AF-A0A1M6T1I7-F1
#
_cell.length_a   1.000
_cell.length_b   1.000
_cell.length_c   1.000
_cell.angle_alpha   90.00
_cell.angle_beta   90.00
_cell.angle_gamma   90.00
#
_symmetry.space_group_name_H-M   'P 1'
#
loop_
_entity.id
_entity.type
_entity.pdbx_description
1 polymer ?
#
loop_
_entity_poly.entity_id
_entity_poly.type
_entity_poly.pdbx_seq_one_letter_code
_entity_poly.pdbx_strand_id
1 'polypeptide(L)'
;NAIYGIITAKAMGIKKPSVGILNVDGARQVERALKQLNENGYEINFGESTRSDGGCIMRGNDLLKGAVDVMVTDTLTGNIMMKIFSSYTTGGSYEALGYGYGPGIGEGYDRTILILSRASGAPVVANALKYAARLAEGNLKEIIKEEYEKAKKAKLDEILSGLTKESKKTAVEEEKEIKQPPKEVVTGSISGIDIMDLEEAVKVLWKEGIYAESGMGCTGPIVLVNEEKLDRAVSVLAKEGFIAKEGNAC
;
A
#
# COMPACT_ATOMS: atom_id res chain seq x y z
N ASN A 1 -4.73 6.20 5.87
CA ASN A 1 -3.90 5.29 6.70
C ASN A 1 -3.49 5.92 8.03
N ALA A 2 -2.74 7.03 8.06
CA ALA A 2 -2.26 7.63 9.32
C ALA A 2 -3.39 7.92 10.35
N ILE A 3 -4.42 8.65 9.93
CA ILE A 3 -5.59 8.97 10.77
C ILE A 3 -6.28 7.69 11.28
N TYR A 4 -6.35 6.64 10.45
CA TYR A 4 -6.99 5.38 10.83
C TYR A 4 -6.21 4.67 11.93
N GLY A 5 -4.88 4.69 11.84
CA GLY A 5 -4.00 4.19 12.90
C GLY A 5 -4.15 4.99 14.18
N ILE A 6 -4.19 6.33 14.11
CA ILE A 6 -4.39 7.21 15.28
C ILE A 6 -5.74 6.92 15.97
N ILE A 7 -6.83 6.85 15.21
CA ILE A 7 -8.17 6.49 15.71
C ILE A 7 -8.11 5.16 16.45
N THR A 8 -7.51 4.15 15.81
CA THR A 8 -7.42 2.80 16.36
C THR A 8 -6.59 2.76 17.63
N ALA A 9 -5.44 3.43 17.67
CA ALA A 9 -4.58 3.51 18.84
C ALA A 9 -5.26 4.25 20.01
N LYS A 10 -5.99 5.34 19.73
CA LYS A 10 -6.81 6.06 20.72
C LYS A 10 -7.91 5.17 21.30
N ALA A 11 -8.62 4.43 20.45
CA ALA A 11 -9.63 3.46 20.88
C ALA A 11 -9.02 2.31 21.70
N MET A 12 -7.74 2.00 21.52
CA MET A 12 -7.02 1.02 22.32
C MET A 12 -6.47 1.58 23.65
N GLY A 13 -6.68 2.87 23.92
CA GLY A 13 -6.30 3.55 25.16
C GLY A 13 -5.05 4.44 25.07
N ILE A 14 -4.43 4.55 23.90
CA ILE A 14 -3.23 5.39 23.70
C ILE A 14 -3.67 6.81 23.36
N LYS A 15 -3.62 7.72 24.34
CA LYS A 15 -4.17 9.10 24.19
C LYS A 15 -3.45 9.94 23.13
N LYS A 16 -2.12 9.84 23.06
CA LYS A 16 -1.26 10.60 22.12
C LYS A 16 -0.35 9.64 21.35
N PRO A 17 -0.91 8.82 20.44
CA PRO A 17 -0.14 7.77 19.77
C PRO A 17 0.94 8.39 18.89
N SER A 18 2.15 7.87 19.02
CA SER A 18 3.28 8.22 18.17
C SER A 18 3.10 7.65 16.75
N VAL A 19 3.40 8.47 15.74
CA VAL A 19 3.21 8.14 14.33
C VAL A 19 4.55 8.16 13.61
N GLY A 20 4.87 7.05 12.95
CA GLY A 20 6.00 6.92 12.02
C GLY A 20 5.52 6.55 10.63
N ILE A 21 6.36 6.81 9.62
CA ILE A 21 6.08 6.50 8.22
C ILE A 21 7.18 5.57 7.75
N LEU A 22 6.82 4.36 7.32
CA LEU A 22 7.79 3.43 6.76
C LEU A 22 8.39 4.03 5.48
N ASN A 23 9.71 3.92 5.34
CA ASN A 23 10.44 4.48 4.21
C ASN A 23 10.25 3.64 2.93
N VAL A 24 9.05 3.74 2.35
CA VAL A 24 8.66 3.21 1.04
C VAL A 24 8.35 4.36 0.09
N ASP A 25 8.00 4.06 -1.16
CA ASP A 25 7.67 5.09 -2.15
C ASP A 25 6.53 6.00 -1.69
N GLY A 26 6.68 7.29 -1.96
CA GLY A 26 5.75 8.32 -1.50
C GLY A 26 5.86 8.71 -0.02
N ALA A 27 6.71 8.07 0.79
CA ALA A 27 6.82 8.36 2.23
C ALA A 27 7.11 9.84 2.53
N ARG A 28 7.98 10.49 1.74
CA ARG A 28 8.29 11.94 1.87
C ARG A 28 7.15 12.86 1.46
N GLN A 29 6.28 12.42 0.55
CA GLN A 29 5.08 13.17 0.18
C GLN A 29 4.04 13.08 1.31
N VAL A 30 3.85 11.88 1.86
CA VAL A 30 3.01 11.64 3.04
C VAL A 30 3.52 12.41 4.26
N GLU A 31 4.83 12.44 4.50
CA GLU A 31 5.44 13.23 5.57
C GLU A 31 5.07 14.71 5.49
N ARG A 32 5.21 15.31 4.30
CA ARG A 32 4.84 16.71 4.06
C ARG A 32 3.36 16.96 4.29
N ALA A 33 2.50 16.08 3.79
CA ALA A 33 1.06 16.18 3.99
C ALA A 33 0.64 16.05 5.46
N LEU A 34 1.25 15.14 6.22
CA LEU A 34 0.97 14.98 7.64
C LEU A 34 1.50 16.17 8.46
N LYS A 35 2.66 16.72 8.11
CA LYS A 35 3.17 17.96 8.74
C LYS A 35 2.25 19.14 8.47
N GLN A 36 1.77 19.31 7.24
CA GLN A 36 0.79 20.33 6.89
C GLN A 36 -0.53 20.15 7.65
N LEU A 37 -1.02 18.92 7.77
CA LEU A 37 -2.23 18.60 8.53
C LEU A 37 -2.05 18.96 10.03
N ASN A 38 -0.86 18.72 10.58
CA ASN A 38 -0.49 19.10 11.94
C ASN A 38 -0.41 20.62 12.13
N GLU A 39 0.22 21.33 11.19
CA GLU A 39 0.28 22.81 11.18
C GLU A 39 -1.11 23.44 11.07
N ASN A 40 -2.04 22.80 10.36
CA ASN A 40 -3.44 23.23 10.26
C ASN A 40 -4.28 22.94 11.52
N GLY A 41 -3.69 22.35 12.57
CA GLY A 41 -4.31 22.20 13.89
C GLY A 41 -4.78 20.79 14.27
N TYR A 42 -4.49 19.75 13.46
CA TYR A 42 -4.69 18.36 13.87
C TYR A 42 -3.43 17.79 14.51
N GLU A 43 -3.32 17.80 15.84
CA GLU A 43 -2.12 17.38 16.57
C GLU A 43 -1.72 15.94 16.23
N ILE A 44 -0.54 15.78 15.61
CA ILE A 44 0.13 14.50 15.35
C ILE A 44 1.40 14.44 16.19
N ASN A 45 1.47 13.43 17.06
CA ASN A 45 2.68 13.12 17.78
C ASN A 45 3.61 12.32 16.86
N PHE A 46 4.56 12.98 16.19
CA PHE A 46 5.52 12.30 15.33
C PHE A 46 6.53 11.53 16.18
N GLY A 47 6.66 10.23 15.92
CA GLY A 47 7.70 9.41 16.54
C GLY A 47 9.07 9.68 15.92
N GLU A 48 10.13 9.26 16.61
CA GLU A 48 11.50 9.41 16.15
C GLU A 48 12.12 8.05 15.82
N SER A 49 12.77 7.96 14.65
CA SER A 49 13.59 6.81 14.29
C SER A 49 14.74 6.65 15.29
N THR A 50 15.14 5.40 15.54
CA THR A 50 16.24 5.07 16.45
C THR A 50 17.63 5.41 15.89
N ARG A 51 17.71 6.11 14.75
CA ARG A 51 18.95 6.56 14.12
C ARG A 51 19.41 7.92 14.66
N SER A 52 20.70 8.20 14.45
CA SER A 52 21.31 9.47 14.83
C SER A 52 20.79 10.69 14.06
N ASP A 53 20.23 10.51 12.86
CA ASP A 53 19.59 11.56 12.07
C ASP A 53 18.10 11.77 12.42
N GLY A 54 17.51 10.87 13.23
CA GLY A 54 16.17 10.99 13.78
C GLY A 54 15.04 11.13 12.74
N GLY A 55 13.93 11.73 13.19
CA GLY A 55 12.77 12.05 12.35
C GLY A 55 11.73 10.95 12.24
N CYS A 56 10.60 11.27 11.60
CA CYS A 56 9.42 10.40 11.55
C CYS A 56 9.43 9.38 10.40
N ILE A 57 10.48 9.37 9.57
CA ILE A 57 10.69 8.37 8.52
C ILE A 57 11.42 7.17 9.13
N MET A 58 10.78 6.01 9.05
CA MET A 58 11.14 4.80 9.77
C MET A 58 11.74 3.75 8.85
N ARG A 59 12.67 2.95 9.36
CA ARG A 59 13.27 1.80 8.65
C ARG A 59 12.75 0.48 9.21
N GLY A 60 13.11 -0.62 8.55
CA GLY A 60 12.78 -1.97 9.03
C GLY A 60 13.18 -2.23 10.49
N ASN A 61 14.34 -1.72 10.93
CA ASN A 61 14.78 -1.86 12.33
C ASN A 61 13.87 -1.15 13.33
N ASP A 62 13.34 0.03 12.98
CA ASP A 62 12.42 0.78 13.84
C ASP A 62 11.10 0.02 14.00
N LEU A 63 10.67 -0.65 12.93
CA LEU A 63 9.50 -1.51 12.96
C LEU A 63 9.70 -2.73 13.88
N LEU A 64 10.84 -3.44 13.75
CA LEU A 64 11.14 -4.60 14.60
C LEU A 64 11.27 -4.23 16.08
N LYS A 65 11.72 -3.02 16.38
CA LYS A 65 11.83 -2.50 17.75
C LYS A 65 10.51 -1.98 18.32
N GLY A 66 9.48 -1.80 17.48
CA GLY A 66 8.24 -1.14 17.89
C GLY A 66 8.46 0.32 18.29
N ALA A 67 9.24 1.07 17.50
CA ALA A 67 9.63 2.45 17.81
C ALA A 67 8.46 3.45 17.89
N VAL A 68 7.30 3.09 17.32
CA VAL A 68 6.08 3.93 17.29
C VAL A 68 4.83 3.10 17.50
N ASP A 69 3.77 3.75 17.97
CA ASP A 69 2.44 3.14 18.14
C ASP A 69 1.74 2.89 16.80
N VAL A 70 1.96 3.77 15.82
CA VAL A 70 1.37 3.71 14.48
C VAL A 70 2.46 3.79 13.42
N MET A 71 2.63 2.71 12.66
CA MET A 71 3.47 2.70 11.45
C MET A 71 2.60 2.87 10.20
N VAL A 72 2.81 3.94 9.44
CA VAL A 72 2.11 4.21 8.19
C VAL A 72 2.87 3.62 7.02
N THR A 73 2.18 2.87 6.17
CA THR A 73 2.71 2.32 4.92
C THR A 73 1.60 2.21 3.87
N ASP A 74 1.96 1.93 2.62
CA ASP A 74 1.02 1.56 1.56
C ASP A 74 0.39 0.18 1.81
N THR A 75 -0.70 -0.11 1.10
CA THR A 75 -1.51 -1.32 1.31
C THR A 75 -0.77 -2.61 0.95
N LEU A 76 0.06 -2.60 -0.10
CA LEU A 76 0.74 -3.80 -0.56
C LEU A 76 1.81 -4.21 0.45
N THR A 77 2.67 -3.27 0.83
CA THR A 77 3.72 -3.49 1.84
C THR A 77 3.09 -3.90 3.16
N GLY A 78 2.04 -3.20 3.62
CA GLY A 78 1.34 -3.54 4.86
C GLY A 78 0.79 -4.97 4.86
N ASN A 79 0.18 -5.42 3.76
CA ASN A 79 -0.33 -6.78 3.62
C ASN A 79 0.79 -7.84 3.67
N ILE A 80 1.91 -7.59 2.97
CA ILE A 80 3.07 -8.49 2.99
C ILE A 80 3.63 -8.58 4.40
N MET A 81 3.80 -7.45 5.10
CA MET A 81 4.30 -7.40 6.47
C MET A 81 3.41 -8.18 7.43
N MET A 82 2.09 -8.01 7.34
CA MET A 82 1.14 -8.76 8.17
C MET A 82 1.32 -10.26 7.98
N LYS A 83 1.46 -10.75 6.74
CA LYS A 83 1.69 -12.17 6.46
C LYS A 83 3.04 -12.66 6.98
N ILE A 84 4.12 -11.91 6.73
CA ILE A 84 5.46 -12.28 7.19
C ILE A 84 5.47 -12.39 8.72
N PHE A 85 5.07 -11.35 9.45
CA PHE A 85 5.15 -11.37 10.91
C PHE A 85 4.23 -12.40 11.55
N SER A 86 3.06 -12.64 10.95
CA SER A 86 2.10 -13.59 11.52
C SER A 86 2.44 -15.05 11.25
N SER A 87 3.21 -15.36 10.19
CA SER A 87 3.42 -16.74 9.71
C SER A 87 4.89 -17.14 9.50
N TYR A 88 5.88 -16.29 9.84
CA TYR A 88 7.30 -16.63 9.61
C TYR A 88 7.74 -17.90 10.35
N THR A 89 7.19 -18.17 11.54
CA THR A 89 7.52 -19.38 12.33
C THR A 89 6.87 -20.65 11.80
N THR A 90 5.87 -20.53 10.92
CA THR A 90 5.12 -21.66 10.36
C THR A 90 5.51 -21.94 8.90
N GLY A 91 6.51 -21.23 8.38
CA GLY A 91 6.88 -21.29 6.97
C GLY A 91 5.79 -20.76 6.02
N GLY A 92 4.89 -19.89 6.51
CA GLY A 92 3.80 -19.33 5.71
C GLY A 92 2.55 -20.20 5.59
N SER A 93 2.52 -21.37 6.24
CA SER A 93 1.40 -22.32 6.14
C SER A 93 0.13 -21.82 6.84
N TYR A 94 0.27 -21.13 7.97
CA TYR A 94 -0.82 -20.49 8.69
C TYR A 94 -0.30 -19.37 9.60
N GLU A 95 -1.18 -18.46 10.02
CA GLU A 95 -0.83 -17.35 10.91
C GLU A 95 -0.85 -17.85 12.37
N ALA A 96 0.31 -17.89 13.01
CA ALA A 96 0.46 -18.33 14.41
C ALA A 96 0.57 -17.17 15.41
N LEU A 97 0.94 -15.97 14.94
CA LEU A 97 1.20 -14.80 15.79
C LEU A 97 0.45 -13.56 15.28
N GLY A 98 0.13 -12.64 16.20
CA GLY A 98 -0.53 -11.37 15.87
C GLY A 98 -2.00 -11.29 16.31
N TYR A 99 -2.68 -10.25 15.82
CA TYR A 99 -4.04 -9.83 16.22
C TYR A 99 -5.01 -9.74 15.03
N GLY A 100 -4.66 -10.36 13.88
CA GLY A 100 -5.39 -10.21 12.63
C GLY A 100 -5.17 -8.84 11.99
N TYR A 101 -6.03 -8.47 11.04
CA TYR A 101 -5.90 -7.24 10.25
C TYR A 101 -6.35 -5.96 10.98
N GLY A 102 -6.98 -6.09 12.15
CA GLY A 102 -7.54 -4.96 12.90
C GLY A 102 -8.88 -4.46 12.34
N PRO A 103 -9.38 -3.32 12.85
CA PRO A 103 -10.68 -2.79 12.45
C PRO A 103 -10.65 -2.09 11.10
N GLY A 104 -11.72 -2.28 10.32
CA GLY A 104 -12.05 -1.37 9.23
C GLY A 104 -12.45 -0.01 9.77
N ILE A 105 -11.67 1.02 9.43
CA ILE A 105 -11.94 2.42 9.80
C ILE A 105 -12.41 3.18 8.56
N GLY A 106 -13.57 3.81 8.66
CA GLY A 106 -14.13 4.64 7.60
C GLY A 106 -15.09 5.67 8.17
N GLU A 107 -15.23 6.80 7.47
CA GLU A 107 -16.21 7.82 7.83
C GLU A 107 -17.63 7.30 7.57
N GLY A 108 -18.55 7.51 8.53
CA GLY A 108 -19.96 7.09 8.38
C GLY A 108 -20.20 5.59 8.58
N TYR A 109 -19.21 4.83 9.06
CA TYR A 109 -19.38 3.42 9.40
C TYR A 109 -19.97 3.27 10.80
N ASP A 110 -21.14 2.64 10.89
CA ASP A 110 -21.81 2.41 12.18
C ASP A 110 -21.42 1.09 12.86
N ARG A 111 -20.63 0.24 12.20
CA ARG A 111 -20.25 -1.09 12.70
C ARG A 111 -18.74 -1.25 12.74
N THR A 112 -18.26 -1.80 13.85
CA THR A 112 -16.87 -2.23 13.98
C THR A 112 -16.73 -3.58 13.27
N ILE A 113 -16.00 -3.61 12.16
CA ILE A 113 -15.79 -4.82 11.35
C ILE A 113 -14.32 -5.20 11.44
N LEU A 114 -14.04 -6.44 11.84
CA LEU A 114 -12.71 -7.03 11.81
C LEU A 114 -12.76 -8.25 10.90
N ILE A 115 -11.75 -8.40 10.04
CA ILE A 115 -11.62 -9.53 9.11
C ILE A 115 -10.48 -10.40 9.57
N LEU A 116 -10.65 -11.71 9.42
CA LEU A 116 -9.63 -12.73 9.66
C LEU A 116 -9.43 -13.57 8.41
N SER A 117 -8.20 -14.04 8.21
CA SER A 117 -7.88 -14.98 7.17
C SER A 117 -8.39 -16.37 7.55
N ARG A 118 -8.73 -17.19 6.55
CA ARG A 118 -8.97 -18.63 6.79
C ARG A 118 -7.73 -19.32 7.35
N ALA A 119 -6.55 -18.79 7.02
CA ALA A 119 -5.27 -19.29 7.51
C ALA A 119 -4.95 -18.79 8.94
N SER A 120 -5.82 -18.01 9.58
CA SER A 120 -5.60 -17.54 10.94
C SER A 120 -5.74 -18.68 11.96
N GLY A 121 -4.65 -19.03 12.63
CA GLY A 121 -4.65 -20.05 13.68
C GLY A 121 -5.40 -19.59 14.94
N ALA A 122 -5.77 -20.53 15.80
CA ALA A 122 -6.53 -20.26 17.02
C ALA A 122 -5.95 -19.13 17.90
N PRO A 123 -4.61 -19.00 18.08
CA PRO A 123 -4.04 -17.87 18.84
C PRO A 123 -4.36 -16.50 18.23
N VAL A 124 -4.26 -16.37 16.90
CA VAL A 124 -4.55 -15.12 16.17
C VAL A 124 -6.03 -14.78 16.27
N VAL A 125 -6.91 -15.77 16.12
CA VAL A 125 -8.37 -15.61 16.29
C VAL A 125 -8.69 -15.11 17.70
N ALA A 126 -8.12 -15.72 18.74
CA ALA A 126 -8.34 -15.31 20.11
C ALA A 126 -7.86 -13.87 20.38
N ASN A 127 -6.71 -13.49 19.82
CA ASN A 127 -6.19 -12.13 19.93
C ASN A 127 -7.05 -11.11 19.18
N ALA A 128 -7.55 -11.44 17.99
CA ALA A 128 -8.46 -10.59 17.24
C ALA A 128 -9.80 -10.37 17.96
N LEU A 129 -10.33 -11.39 18.65
CA LEU A 129 -11.53 -11.24 19.50
C LEU A 129 -11.26 -10.30 20.68
N LYS A 130 -10.10 -10.43 21.35
CA LYS A 130 -9.69 -9.49 22.41
C LYS A 130 -9.52 -8.07 21.87
N TYR A 131 -8.98 -7.94 20.67
CA TYR A 131 -8.83 -6.66 19.99
C TYR A 131 -10.21 -6.01 19.74
N ALA A 132 -11.16 -6.77 19.18
CA ALA A 132 -12.54 -6.31 18.98
C ALA A 132 -13.20 -5.88 20.29
N ALA A 133 -13.03 -6.64 21.37
CA ALA A 133 -13.57 -6.29 22.69
C ALA A 133 -13.01 -4.94 23.19
N ARG A 134 -11.69 -4.75 23.13
CA ARG A 134 -11.04 -3.49 23.54
C ARG A 134 -11.48 -2.30 22.69
N LEU A 135 -11.68 -2.48 21.39
CA LEU A 135 -12.19 -1.42 20.51
C LEU A 135 -13.64 -1.03 20.85
N ALA A 136 -14.45 -2.00 21.27
CA ALA A 136 -15.81 -1.74 21.73
C ALA A 136 -15.82 -1.00 23.08
N GLU A 137 -14.98 -1.41 24.03
CA GLU A 137 -14.79 -0.73 25.32
C GLU A 137 -14.27 0.71 25.15
N GLY A 138 -13.36 0.94 24.21
CA GLY A 138 -12.79 2.25 23.90
C GLY A 138 -13.67 3.16 23.05
N ASN A 139 -14.94 2.81 22.84
CA ASN A 139 -15.92 3.58 22.07
C ASN A 139 -15.40 4.05 20.69
N LEU A 140 -14.86 3.12 19.89
CA LEU A 140 -14.27 3.40 18.58
C LEU A 140 -15.13 4.32 17.70
N LYS A 141 -16.46 4.16 17.73
CA LYS A 141 -17.38 4.95 16.90
C LYS A 141 -17.35 6.44 17.22
N GLU A 142 -17.27 6.80 18.50
CA GLU A 142 -17.19 8.19 18.93
C GLU A 142 -15.84 8.79 18.53
N ILE A 143 -14.76 8.05 18.75
CA ILE A 143 -13.40 8.46 18.37
C ILE A 143 -13.29 8.68 16.85
N ILE A 144 -13.89 7.80 16.02
CA ILE A 144 -13.94 8.00 14.57
C ILE A 144 -14.54 9.38 14.26
N LYS A 145 -15.73 9.69 14.79
CA LYS A 145 -16.41 10.97 14.52
C LYS A 145 -15.55 12.16 14.95
N GLU A 146 -15.06 12.15 16.18
CA GLU A 146 -14.25 13.25 16.71
C GLU A 146 -12.97 13.49 15.91
N GLU A 147 -12.25 12.42 15.55
CA GLU A 147 -10.98 12.55 14.84
C GLU A 147 -11.17 12.97 13.38
N TYR A 148 -12.23 12.51 12.71
CA TYR A 148 -12.58 13.02 11.38
C TYR A 148 -13.00 14.49 11.43
N GLU A 149 -13.77 14.91 12.41
CA GLU A 149 -14.12 16.33 12.58
C GLU A 149 -12.88 17.21 12.78
N LYS A 150 -11.95 16.78 13.65
CA LYS A 150 -10.68 17.49 13.87
C LYS A 150 -9.84 17.54 12.60
N ALA A 151 -9.72 16.42 11.88
CA ALA A 151 -8.93 16.37 10.65
C ALA A 151 -9.55 17.21 9.52
N LYS A 152 -10.89 17.21 9.38
CA LYS A 152 -11.59 18.07 8.41
C LYS A 152 -11.44 19.55 8.73
N LYS A 153 -11.53 19.93 10.01
CA LYS A 153 -11.22 21.30 10.47
C LYS A 153 -9.79 21.72 10.10
N ALA A 154 -8.85 20.76 10.10
CA ALA A 154 -7.47 20.95 9.65
C ALA A 154 -7.27 20.79 8.13
N LYS A 155 -8.35 20.91 7.33
CA LYS A 155 -8.34 20.89 5.86
C LYS A 155 -7.85 19.58 5.23
N LEU A 156 -8.14 18.44 5.86
CA LEU A 156 -7.79 17.12 5.33
C LEU A 156 -8.20 16.94 3.85
N ASP A 157 -9.43 17.31 3.50
CA ASP A 157 -9.97 17.11 2.15
C ASP A 157 -9.18 17.90 1.08
N GLU A 158 -8.73 19.11 1.42
CA GLU A 158 -7.89 19.93 0.54
C GLU A 158 -6.51 19.27 0.33
N ILE A 159 -5.88 18.80 1.41
CA ILE A 159 -4.57 18.14 1.37
C ILE A 159 -4.64 16.87 0.50
N LEU A 160 -5.67 16.04 0.71
CA LEU A 160 -5.88 14.82 -0.08
C LEU A 160 -6.11 15.14 -1.57
N SER A 161 -6.87 16.19 -1.87
CA SER A 161 -7.08 16.63 -3.25
C SER A 161 -5.77 17.10 -3.92
N GLY A 162 -4.88 17.74 -3.16
CA GLY A 162 -3.56 18.18 -3.61
C GLY A 162 -2.66 16.99 -3.96
N LEU A 163 -2.59 16.00 -3.07
CA LEU A 163 -1.84 14.75 -3.28
C LEU A 163 -2.30 14.01 -4.55
N THR A 164 -3.62 13.94 -4.76
CA THR A 164 -4.21 13.27 -5.95
C THR A 164 -3.90 14.01 -7.25
N LYS A 165 -3.75 15.34 -7.19
CA LYS A 165 -3.35 16.15 -8.36
C LYS A 165 -1.86 16.03 -8.65
N GLU A 166 -1.02 15.98 -7.63
CA GLU A 166 0.42 15.75 -7.79
C GLU A 166 0.69 14.36 -8.35
N SER A 167 0.06 13.30 -7.81
CA SER A 167 0.21 11.95 -8.36
C SER A 167 -0.26 11.86 -9.81
N LYS A 168 -1.37 12.52 -10.15
CA LYS A 168 -1.82 12.66 -11.54
C LYS A 168 -0.87 13.46 -12.41
N LYS A 169 -0.21 14.51 -11.90
CA LYS A 169 0.78 15.27 -12.68
C LYS A 169 2.03 14.43 -12.95
N THR A 170 2.53 13.67 -11.98
CA THR A 170 3.65 12.75 -12.17
C THR A 170 3.30 11.68 -13.19
N ALA A 171 2.11 11.06 -13.08
CA ALA A 171 1.62 10.08 -14.06
C ALA A 171 1.40 10.69 -15.46
N VAL A 172 0.89 11.92 -15.56
CA VAL A 172 0.64 12.61 -16.84
C VAL A 172 1.93 13.15 -17.48
N GLU A 173 2.93 13.56 -16.71
CA GLU A 173 4.25 13.93 -17.24
C GLU A 173 5.00 12.70 -17.77
N GLU A 174 4.80 11.52 -17.16
CA GLU A 174 5.26 10.23 -17.72
C GLU A 174 4.43 9.75 -18.93
N GLU A 175 3.11 10.04 -18.98
CA GLU A 175 2.23 9.64 -20.10
C GLU A 175 2.32 10.56 -21.34
N LYS A 176 2.68 11.85 -21.18
CA LYS A 176 2.69 12.81 -22.30
C LYS A 176 3.68 12.48 -23.42
N GLU A 177 4.64 11.59 -23.19
CA GLU A 177 5.58 11.15 -24.24
C GLU A 177 5.10 9.94 -25.05
N ILE A 178 4.04 9.23 -24.64
CA ILE A 178 3.74 7.91 -25.20
C ILE A 178 2.34 7.88 -25.80
N LYS A 179 2.25 8.11 -27.12
CA LYS A 179 1.00 7.93 -27.85
C LYS A 179 0.71 6.44 -28.01
N GLN A 180 -0.45 6.00 -27.53
CA GLN A 180 -0.94 4.65 -27.74
C GLN A 180 -1.05 4.36 -29.26
N PRO A 181 -0.45 3.25 -29.76
CA PRO A 181 -0.60 2.82 -31.15
C PRO A 181 -2.06 2.48 -31.51
N PRO A 182 -2.42 2.37 -32.80
CA PRO A 182 -3.74 1.90 -33.21
C PRO A 182 -4.09 0.56 -32.57
N LYS A 183 -5.34 0.41 -32.13
CA LYS A 183 -5.80 -0.80 -31.45
C LYS A 183 -5.73 -2.02 -32.38
N GLU A 184 -5.13 -3.09 -31.87
CA GLU A 184 -4.98 -4.38 -32.55
C GLU A 184 -5.59 -5.50 -31.71
N VAL A 185 -5.90 -6.64 -32.34
CA VAL A 185 -6.34 -7.83 -31.61
C VAL A 185 -5.11 -8.43 -30.91
N VAL A 186 -5.21 -8.60 -29.59
CA VAL A 186 -4.12 -9.11 -28.75
C VAL A 186 -4.38 -10.57 -28.38
N THR A 187 -3.83 -11.49 -29.16
CA THR A 187 -3.94 -12.96 -28.93
C THR A 187 -2.71 -13.56 -28.25
N GLY A 188 -1.56 -12.88 -28.35
CA GLY A 188 -0.32 -13.30 -27.70
C GLY A 188 -0.22 -12.79 -26.26
N SER A 189 0.41 -13.57 -25.39
CA SER A 189 0.63 -13.19 -23.98
C SER A 189 2.09 -13.37 -23.59
N ILE A 190 2.64 -12.38 -22.88
CA ILE A 190 4.00 -12.35 -22.36
C ILE A 190 3.89 -12.37 -20.84
N SER A 191 4.42 -13.42 -20.22
CA SER A 191 4.41 -13.63 -18.77
C SER A 191 5.77 -13.27 -18.16
N GLY A 192 5.84 -13.19 -16.83
CA GLY A 192 7.10 -12.96 -16.12
C GLY A 192 7.45 -11.48 -15.93
N ILE A 193 6.46 -10.60 -16.05
CA ILE A 193 6.56 -9.16 -15.79
C ILE A 193 6.08 -8.91 -14.35
N ASP A 194 6.82 -8.10 -13.59
CA ASP A 194 6.40 -7.70 -12.25
C ASP A 194 5.12 -6.85 -12.31
N ILE A 195 4.25 -7.00 -11.31
CA ILE A 195 3.01 -6.21 -11.25
C ILE A 195 3.30 -4.71 -11.13
N MET A 196 4.42 -4.35 -10.50
CA MET A 196 4.84 -2.96 -10.34
C MET A 196 5.30 -2.34 -11.66
N ASP A 197 5.81 -3.18 -12.57
CA ASP A 197 6.38 -2.75 -13.85
C ASP A 197 5.40 -2.92 -15.03
N LEU A 198 4.20 -3.45 -14.77
CA LEU A 198 3.25 -3.86 -15.81
C LEU A 198 2.80 -2.69 -16.70
N GLU A 199 2.51 -1.54 -16.09
CA GLU A 199 2.13 -0.34 -16.84
C GLU A 199 3.29 0.25 -17.63
N GLU A 200 4.52 0.16 -17.09
CA GLU A 200 5.73 0.64 -17.78
C GLU A 200 6.10 -0.27 -18.96
N ALA A 201 5.98 -1.58 -18.81
CA ALA A 201 6.17 -2.57 -19.88
C ALA A 201 5.23 -2.31 -21.06
N VAL A 202 3.94 -2.02 -20.80
CA VAL A 202 2.96 -1.65 -21.85
C VAL A 202 3.37 -0.35 -22.53
N LYS A 203 3.78 0.66 -21.75
CA LYS A 203 4.23 1.97 -22.24
C LYS A 203 5.48 1.87 -23.12
N VAL A 204 6.45 1.02 -22.76
CA VAL A 204 7.66 0.75 -23.55
C VAL A 204 7.31 0.15 -24.92
N LEU A 205 6.37 -0.79 -24.95
CA LEU A 205 5.88 -1.35 -26.21
C LEU A 205 5.17 -0.29 -27.07
N TRP A 206 4.41 0.61 -26.45
CA TRP A 206 3.77 1.72 -27.16
C TRP A 206 4.80 2.68 -27.77
N LYS A 207 5.91 2.99 -27.07
CA LYS A 207 7.03 3.80 -27.63
C LYS A 207 7.62 3.17 -28.89
N GLU A 208 7.64 1.84 -28.96
CA GLU A 208 8.13 1.06 -30.10
C GLU A 208 7.07 0.83 -31.21
N GLY A 209 5.87 1.39 -31.05
CA GLY A 209 4.76 1.28 -31.99
C GLY A 209 4.03 -0.06 -31.93
N ILE A 210 4.17 -0.82 -30.84
CA ILE A 210 3.50 -2.10 -30.62
C ILE A 210 2.29 -1.85 -29.71
N TYR A 211 1.08 -2.13 -30.20
CA TYR A 211 -0.11 -2.09 -29.35
C TYR A 211 -0.05 -3.22 -28.33
N ALA A 212 -0.20 -2.86 -27.07
CA ALA A 212 -0.14 -3.78 -25.94
C ALA A 212 -1.20 -3.42 -24.90
N GLU A 213 -1.73 -4.42 -24.20
CA GLU A 213 -2.66 -4.28 -23.09
C GLU A 213 -2.13 -5.04 -21.87
N SER A 214 -2.35 -4.50 -20.66
CA SER A 214 -2.04 -5.21 -19.41
C SER A 214 -3.14 -6.23 -19.09
N GLY A 215 -2.77 -7.40 -18.58
CA GLY A 215 -3.70 -8.44 -18.16
C GLY A 215 -3.20 -9.24 -16.95
N MET A 216 -4.04 -10.18 -16.50
CA MET A 216 -3.71 -11.14 -15.45
C MET A 216 -3.88 -12.56 -15.99
N GLY A 217 -2.79 -13.33 -16.00
CA GLY A 217 -2.77 -14.75 -16.34
C GLY A 217 -2.89 -15.63 -15.10
N CYS A 218 -2.95 -16.95 -15.31
CA CYS A 218 -3.10 -17.94 -14.24
C CYS A 218 -1.93 -17.94 -13.23
N THR A 219 -0.76 -17.42 -13.62
CA THR A 219 0.48 -17.44 -12.83
C THR A 219 0.98 -16.04 -12.45
N GLY A 220 0.27 -14.97 -12.81
CA GLY A 220 0.67 -13.61 -12.49
C GLY A 220 0.33 -12.59 -13.58
N PRO A 221 0.90 -11.38 -13.48
CA PRO A 221 0.73 -10.31 -14.47
C PRO A 221 1.22 -10.74 -15.85
N ILE A 222 0.46 -10.37 -16.89
CA ILE A 222 0.81 -10.64 -18.29
C ILE A 222 0.63 -9.38 -19.14
N VAL A 223 1.44 -9.25 -20.19
CA VAL A 223 1.23 -8.25 -21.25
C VAL A 223 0.70 -8.94 -22.49
N LEU A 224 -0.41 -8.44 -23.02
CA LEU A 224 -1.09 -8.94 -24.20
C LEU A 224 -0.66 -8.13 -25.43
N VAL A 225 -0.25 -8.81 -26.49
CA VAL A 225 0.19 -8.21 -27.76
C VAL A 225 -0.38 -8.97 -28.95
N ASN A 226 -0.34 -8.38 -30.13
CA ASN A 226 -0.61 -9.12 -31.36
C ASN A 226 0.43 -10.25 -31.53
N GLU A 227 -0.02 -11.46 -31.87
CA GLU A 227 0.80 -12.66 -32.01
C GLU A 227 1.92 -12.49 -33.05
N GLU A 228 1.69 -11.76 -34.14
CA GLU A 228 2.71 -11.45 -35.15
C GLU A 228 3.85 -10.56 -34.61
N LYS A 229 3.60 -9.84 -33.51
CA LYS A 229 4.56 -8.91 -32.89
C LYS A 229 5.16 -9.46 -31.59
N LEU A 230 4.83 -10.69 -31.21
CA LEU A 230 5.22 -11.28 -29.93
C LEU A 230 6.75 -11.37 -29.77
N ASP A 231 7.46 -11.88 -30.77
CA ASP A 231 8.93 -12.00 -30.72
C ASP A 231 9.62 -10.64 -30.59
N ARG A 232 9.09 -9.62 -31.28
CA ARG A 232 9.59 -8.25 -31.19
C ARG A 232 9.30 -7.66 -29.82
N ALA A 233 8.09 -7.85 -29.29
CA ALA A 233 7.70 -7.36 -27.97
C ALA A 233 8.54 -7.99 -26.85
N VAL A 234 8.77 -9.31 -26.88
CA VAL A 234 9.68 -10.03 -25.98
C VAL A 234 11.09 -9.46 -26.08
N SER A 235 11.59 -9.22 -27.30
CA SER A 235 12.93 -8.65 -27.49
C SER A 235 13.07 -7.23 -26.94
N VAL A 236 12.05 -6.39 -27.05
CA VAL A 236 12.04 -5.04 -26.47
C VAL A 236 12.01 -5.11 -24.95
N LEU A 237 11.07 -5.87 -24.38
CA LEU A 237 10.91 -6.01 -22.93
C LEU A 237 12.16 -6.62 -22.28
N ALA A 238 12.80 -7.59 -22.93
CA ALA A 238 14.04 -8.19 -22.42
C ALA A 238 15.24 -7.23 -22.50
N LYS A 239 15.26 -6.30 -23.47
CA LYS A 239 16.31 -5.26 -23.55
C LYS A 239 16.18 -4.24 -22.45
N GLU A 240 14.96 -3.84 -22.13
CA GLU A 240 14.65 -2.90 -21.06
C GLU A 240 14.61 -3.55 -19.66
N GLY A 241 14.80 -4.88 -19.59
CA GLY A 241 14.96 -5.61 -18.33
C GLY A 241 13.65 -6.04 -17.66
N PHE A 242 12.50 -5.87 -18.32
CA PHE A 242 11.18 -6.26 -17.79
C PHE A 242 10.95 -7.78 -17.74
N ILE A 243 11.70 -8.55 -18.53
CA ILE A 243 11.67 -10.01 -18.52
C ILE A 243 13.09 -10.56 -18.57
N ALA A 244 13.34 -11.63 -17.82
CA ALA A 244 14.60 -12.36 -17.93
C ALA A 244 14.72 -12.91 -19.35
N LYS A 245 15.88 -12.69 -19.98
CA LYS A 245 16.19 -13.22 -21.31
C LYS A 245 16.45 -14.72 -21.18
N GLU A 246 15.41 -15.52 -20.97
CA GLU A 246 15.53 -16.97 -21.01
C GLU A 246 15.08 -17.52 -22.35
N GLY A 247 15.98 -18.32 -22.92
CA GLY A 247 15.90 -18.82 -24.27
C GLY A 247 14.86 -19.91 -24.46
N ASN A 248 14.51 -20.06 -25.74
CA ASN A 248 13.73 -21.13 -26.35
C ASN A 248 12.39 -21.48 -25.69
N ALA A 249 11.36 -21.14 -26.44
CA ALA A 249 10.06 -21.79 -26.41
C ALA A 249 10.16 -23.31 -26.22
N CYS A 250 9.35 -23.82 -25.29
CA CYS A 250 8.78 -25.15 -25.34
C CYS A 250 7.28 -24.98 -25.61
#